data_AF-A0A843GVD5-F1
#
_entry.id   AF-A0A843GVD5-F1
#
_cell.length_a   1.000
_cell.length_b   1.000
_cell.length_c   1.000
_cell.angle_alpha   90.00
_cell.angle_beta   90.00
_cell.angle_gamma   90.00
#
_symmetry.space_group_name_H-M   'P 1'
#
loop_
_entity.id
_entity.type
_entity.pdbx_description
1 polymer ?
#
loop_
_entity_poly.entity_id
_entity_poly.type
_entity_poly.pdbx_seq_one_letter_code
_entity_poly.pdbx_strand_id
1 'polypeptide(L)'
;MYVIFRCDCGRVLYAKKGVATRKCTCGKTIKVKSRRILQRVETAEDATYAVQKMQEEIYGGSMFSTAEEFKQNKFLNQIDRKMKEL
;
A
#
# COMPACT_ATOMS: atom_id res chain seq x y z
N MET A 1 -8.17 9.63 -17.18
CA MET A 1 -6.74 9.27 -17.05
C MET A 1 -5.98 9.88 -15.86
N TYR A 2 -5.41 9.00 -15.04
CA TYR A 2 -4.53 9.24 -13.91
C TYR A 2 -3.18 8.54 -14.12
N VAL A 3 -2.15 9.07 -13.47
CA VAL A 3 -0.79 8.50 -13.49
C VAL A 3 -0.35 8.14 -12.09
N ILE A 4 0.27 6.97 -11.95
CA ILE A 4 0.76 6.43 -10.68
C ILE A 4 2.29 6.52 -10.67
N PHE A 5 2.86 6.99 -9.57
CA PHE A 5 4.31 7.18 -9.41
C PHE A 5 4.72 7.04 -7.94
N ARG A 6 6.02 6.90 -7.70
CA ARG A 6 6.59 6.78 -6.35
C ARG A 6 7.17 8.10 -5.86
N CYS A 7 6.97 8.40 -4.59
CA CYS A 7 7.68 9.45 -3.86
C CYS A 7 9.08 8.97 -3.42
N ASP A 8 9.99 9.90 -3.16
CA ASP A 8 11.30 9.58 -2.57
C ASP A 8 11.22 8.92 -1.20
N CYS A 9 10.09 9.07 -0.48
CA CYS A 9 9.86 8.37 0.79
C CYS A 9 9.41 6.90 0.63
N GLY A 10 9.31 6.41 -0.61
CA GLY A 10 8.88 5.03 -0.90
C GLY A 10 7.39 4.87 -1.18
N ARG A 11 6.54 5.80 -0.71
CA ARG A 11 5.08 5.73 -0.95
C ARG A 11 4.72 5.85 -2.42
N VAL A 12 3.73 5.07 -2.83
CA VAL A 12 3.07 5.18 -4.14
C VAL A 12 1.93 6.19 -4.05
N LEU A 13 1.80 7.03 -5.07
CA LEU A 13 0.81 8.09 -5.18
C LEU A 13 0.26 8.12 -6.60
N TYR A 14 -0.91 8.74 -6.78
CA TYR A 14 -1.46 9.04 -8.09
C TYR A 14 -1.78 10.53 -8.25
N ALA A 15 -1.84 10.99 -9.50
CA ALA A 15 -2.30 12.32 -9.87
C ALA A 15 -3.08 12.28 -11.19
N LYS A 16 -4.03 13.20 -11.38
CA LYS A 16 -4.73 13.37 -12.65
C LYS A 16 -3.73 13.79 -13.72
N LYS A 17 -3.87 13.26 -14.94
CA LYS A 17 -3.01 13.65 -16.07
C LYS A 17 -3.05 15.17 -16.26
N GLY A 18 -1.89 15.81 -16.39
CA GLY A 18 -1.76 17.26 -16.55
C GLY A 18 -1.41 18.03 -15.27
N VAL A 19 -1.57 17.42 -14.09
CA VAL A 19 -1.15 18.03 -12.83
C VAL A 19 0.38 18.14 -12.79
N ALA A 20 0.91 19.35 -12.55
CA ALA A 20 2.35 19.60 -12.51
C ALA A 20 3.00 19.05 -11.23
N THR A 21 2.35 19.21 -10.09
CA THR A 21 2.89 18.87 -8.77
C THR A 21 1.87 18.18 -7.87
N ARG A 22 2.33 17.26 -7.01
CA ARG A 22 1.52 16.59 -5.99
C ARG A 22 2.26 16.58 -4.66
N LYS A 23 1.54 16.89 -3.57
CA LYS A 23 2.09 16.79 -2.21
C LYS A 23 1.94 15.36 -1.70
N CYS A 24 3.01 14.80 -1.15
CA CYS A 24 2.98 13.53 -0.44
C CYS A 24 2.63 13.74 1.04
N THR A 25 2.05 12.73 1.67
CA THR A 25 1.82 12.69 3.12
C THR A 25 3.09 12.78 3.96
N CYS A 26 4.28 12.52 3.39
CA CYS A 26 5.56 12.80 4.06
C CYS A 26 5.95 14.29 4.06
N GLY A 27 5.11 15.18 3.50
CA GLY A 27 5.36 16.62 3.42
C GLY A 27 6.06 17.10 2.14
N LYS A 28 6.71 16.20 1.39
CA LYS A 28 7.43 16.56 0.15
C LYS A 28 6.47 16.90 -1.00
N THR A 29 6.83 17.93 -1.78
CA THR A 29 6.15 18.29 -3.03
C THR A 29 6.87 17.68 -4.23
N ILE A 30 6.15 16.92 -5.04
CA ILE A 30 6.69 16.10 -6.13
C ILE A 30 6.29 16.71 -7.47
N LYS A 31 7.26 16.97 -8.34
CA LYS A 31 7.00 17.30 -9.76
C LYS A 31 6.61 16.02 -10.50
N VAL A 32 5.37 15.92 -10.98
CA VAL A 32 4.83 14.67 -11.57
C VAL A 32 5.54 14.32 -12.88
N LYS A 33 5.81 15.33 -13.73
CA LYS A 33 6.48 15.14 -15.04
C LYS A 33 7.90 14.60 -14.92
N SER A 34 8.60 14.83 -13.81
CA SER A 34 9.97 14.37 -13.61
C SER A 34 10.05 12.96 -13.02
N ARG A 35 8.92 12.34 -12.68
CA ARG A 35 8.89 11.00 -12.07
C ARG A 35 8.65 9.93 -13.10
N ARG A 36 9.25 8.76 -12.85
CA ARG A 36 8.93 7.53 -13.57
C ARG A 36 7.48 7.15 -13.26
N ILE A 37 6.69 7.03 -14.32
CA ILE A 37 5.29 6.60 -14.23
C ILE A 37 5.29 5.06 -14.18
N LEU A 38 4.69 4.51 -13.14
CA LEU A 38 4.57 3.07 -12.92
C LEU A 38 3.40 2.49 -13.71
N GLN A 39 2.27 3.20 -13.70
CA GLN A 39 1.03 2.77 -14.35
C GLN A 39 0.17 3.98 -14.73
N ARG A 40 -0.70 3.79 -15.72
CA ARG A 40 -1.73 4.74 -16.14
C ARG A 40 -3.09 4.04 -16.05
N VAL A 41 -4.09 4.73 -15.54
CA VAL A 41 -5.46 4.21 -15.35
C VAL A 41 -6.46 5.29 -15.72
N GLU A 42 -7.69 4.91 -16.05
CA GLU A 42 -8.66 5.90 -16.54
C GLU A 42 -9.42 6.62 -15.45
N THR A 43 -9.85 5.90 -14.42
CA THR A 43 -10.70 6.42 -13.35
C THR A 43 -9.91 6.70 -12.06
N ALA A 44 -10.51 7.45 -11.13
CA ALA A 44 -9.86 7.76 -9.85
C ALA A 44 -9.93 6.56 -8.90
N GLU A 45 -10.98 5.76 -9.05
CA GLU A 45 -11.26 4.51 -8.37
C GLU A 45 -10.16 3.49 -8.70
N ASP A 46 -9.88 3.28 -9.98
CA ASP A 46 -8.78 2.41 -10.44
C ASP A 46 -7.43 2.88 -9.90
N ALA A 47 -7.21 4.20 -9.86
CA ALA A 47 -5.96 4.77 -9.35
C ALA A 47 -5.78 4.52 -7.85
N THR A 48 -6.88 4.62 -7.10
CA THR A 48 -6.88 4.37 -5.65
C THR A 48 -6.62 2.90 -5.38
N TYR A 49 -7.33 2.00 -6.07
CA TYR A 49 -7.14 0.56 -5.96
C TYR A 49 -5.71 0.14 -6.31
N ALA A 50 -5.18 0.61 -7.43
CA ALA A 50 -3.82 0.29 -7.87
C ALA A 50 -2.76 0.81 -6.89
N VAL A 51 -2.93 2.02 -6.34
CA VAL A 51 -2.03 2.54 -5.31
C VAL A 51 -2.10 1.71 -4.04
N GLN A 52 -3.29 1.34 -3.57
CA GLN A 52 -3.45 0.50 -2.38
C GLN A 52 -2.75 -0.85 -2.57
N LYS A 53 -3.03 -1.55 -3.67
CA LYS A 53 -2.41 -2.83 -3.99
C LYS A 53 -0.88 -2.75 -4.00
N MET A 54 -0.31 -1.76 -4.69
CA MET A 54 1.15 -1.58 -4.72
C MET A 54 1.72 -1.27 -3.33
N GLN A 55 0.99 -0.55 -2.48
CA GLN A 55 1.46 -0.25 -1.12
C GLN A 55 1.44 -1.50 -0.24
N GLU A 56 0.39 -2.32 -0.34
CA GLU A 56 0.28 -3.59 0.38
C GLU A 56 1.34 -4.60 -0.07
N GLU A 57 1.69 -4.61 -1.36
CA GLU A 57 2.80 -5.43 -1.88
C GLU A 57 4.17 -4.97 -1.33
N ILE A 58 4.38 -3.68 -1.10
CA ILE A 58 5.65 -3.14 -0.59
C ILE A 58 5.76 -3.30 0.92
N TYR A 59 4.69 -3.01 1.66
CA TYR A 59 4.72 -2.85 3.12
C TYR A 59 3.91 -3.90 3.88
N GLY A 60 3.23 -4.80 3.18
CA GLY A 60 2.25 -5.71 3.76
C GLY A 60 0.87 -5.07 3.88
N GLY A 61 -0.16 -5.91 3.87
CA GLY A 61 -1.54 -5.50 4.15
C GLY A 61 -1.69 -5.00 5.59
N SER A 62 -2.77 -4.25 5.84
CA SER A 62 -3.13 -3.87 7.20
C SER A 62 -3.49 -5.13 8.00
N MET A 63 -2.63 -5.53 8.94
CA MET A 63 -2.92 -6.61 9.88
C MET A 63 -3.76 -6.07 11.04
N PHE A 64 -5.04 -5.82 10.77
CA PHE A 64 -6.03 -5.71 11.84
C PHE A 64 -6.70 -7.08 11.95
N SER A 65 -6.64 -7.66 13.15
CA SER A 65 -7.37 -8.87 13.48
C SER A 65 -8.46 -8.55 14.48
N THR A 66 -9.59 -9.24 14.36
CA THR A 66 -10.63 -9.19 15.39
C THR A 66 -10.13 -9.82 16.68
N ALA A 67 -10.79 -9.52 17.80
CA ALA A 67 -10.44 -10.12 19.09
C ALA A 67 -10.63 -11.65 19.05
N GLU A 68 -11.62 -12.11 18.29
CA GLU A 68 -11.90 -13.52 18.02
C GLU A 68 -10.76 -14.17 17.22
N GLU A 69 -10.36 -13.57 16.09
CA GLU A 69 -9.23 -14.05 15.27
C GLU A 69 -7.93 -14.10 16.08
N PHE A 70 -7.68 -13.10 16.93
CA PHE A 70 -6.51 -13.09 17.80
C PHE A 70 -6.51 -14.27 18.79
N LYS A 71 -7.66 -14.58 19.42
CA LYS A 71 -7.79 -15.72 20.34
C LYS A 71 -7.56 -17.06 19.62
N GLN A 72 -8.14 -17.21 18.42
CA GLN A 72 -7.98 -18.42 17.62
C GLN A 72 -6.53 -18.63 17.18
N ASN A 73 -5.85 -17.56 16.72
CA ASN A 73 -4.44 -17.59 16.36
C ASN A 73 -3.53 -17.91 17.56
N LYS A 74 -3.85 -17.39 18.76
CA LYS A 74 -3.10 -17.72 19.99
C LYS A 74 -3.19 -19.20 20.34
N PHE A 75 -4.39 -19.78 20.21
CA PHE A 75 -4.62 -21.20 20.48
C PHE A 75 -3.85 -22.09 19.49
N LEU A 76 -3.94 -21.80 18.19
CA LEU A 76 -3.20 -22.54 17.14
C LEU A 76 -1.68 -22.48 17.35
N ASN A 77 -1.14 -21.29 17.63
CA ASN A 77 0.28 -21.12 17.92
C ASN A 77 0.75 -21.89 19.16
N GLN A 78 -0.14 -22.09 20.15
CA GLN A 78 0.17 -22.86 21.36
C GLN A 78 0.18 -24.37 21.09
N ILE A 79 -0.69 -24.86 20.20
CA ILE A 79 -0.68 -26.24 19.73
C ILE A 79 0.58 -26.52 18.92
N ASP A 80 0.91 -25.66 17.95
CA ASP A 80 2.09 -25.83 17.10
C ASP A 80 3.40 -25.88 17.91
N ARG A 81 3.51 -25.07 18.96
CA ARG A 81 4.66 -25.14 19.88
C ARG A 81 4.73 -26.48 20.61
N LYS A 82 3.61 -26.93 21.18
CA LYS A 82 3.55 -28.23 21.88
C LYS A 82 3.85 -29.41 20.96
N MET A 83 3.46 -29.34 19.69
CA MET A 83 3.73 -30.39 18.72
C MET A 83 5.20 -30.42 18.24
N LYS A 84 5.90 -29.29 18.27
CA LYS A 84 7.35 -29.24 17.94
C LYS A 84 8.25 -29.70 19.08
N GLU A 85 7.72 -29.82 20.29
CA GLU A 85 8.43 -30.29 21.48
C GLU A 85 8.29 -31.81 21.69
N LEU A 86 7.54 -32.51 20.82
CA LEU A 86 7.38 -33.96 20.74
C LEU A 86 8.27 -34.54 19.63
#